data_AF-A0A1V1RIC4-F1
#
_entry.id   AF-A0A1V1RIC4-F1
#
_cell.length_a   1.000
_cell.length_b   1.000
_cell.length_c   1.000
_cell.angle_alpha   90.00
_cell.angle_beta   90.00
_cell.angle_gamma   90.00
#
_symmetry.space_group_name_H-M   'P 1'
#
loop_
_entity.id
_entity.type
_entity.pdbx_description
1 polymer ?
#
loop_
_entity_poly.entity_id
_entity_poly.type
_entity_poly.pdbx_seq_one_letter_code
_entity_poly.pdbx_strand_id
1 'polypeptide(L)'
;MTGLVLALVAATAFFAMRLASGNEDAAGAISTAGAVAFALFAAGSAFDVARRLKPGEPLRAQVVLIGLGMAALVMGDFLYWLLESVLGLSPYPSVADVFYVASFPLLGGGLMLALRAFSRGNKQPMPLAAAAAASLLATLAVWGTVLAPVFGDSEISIVEKVLGTLYPVGDLWLLLLPALALAIALGRFAGGRLAVPWVIVAVGAVLMAATDTAYTWMDYAGTYVSGSFIDAGWWLAYAAIGVGMIALADAQGLRGGRR
;
A
#
# COMPACT_ATOMS: atom_id res chain seq x y z
N MET A 1 -10.95 19.50 1.13
CA MET A 1 -10.86 18.83 -0.18
C MET A 1 -10.45 17.36 -0.04
N THR A 2 -9.32 17.05 0.61
CA THR A 2 -8.81 15.68 0.83
C THR A 2 -9.81 14.69 1.42
N GLY A 3 -10.51 15.07 2.50
CA GLY A 3 -11.51 14.18 3.13
C GLY A 3 -12.70 13.85 2.22
N LEU A 4 -13.12 14.79 1.38
CA LEU A 4 -14.19 14.56 0.40
C LEU A 4 -13.76 13.58 -0.69
N VAL A 5 -12.51 13.69 -1.17
CA VAL A 5 -11.96 12.76 -2.18
C VAL A 5 -11.89 11.34 -1.62
N LEU A 6 -11.39 11.16 -0.38
CA LEU A 6 -11.34 9.84 0.25
C LEU A 6 -12.74 9.26 0.48
N ALA A 7 -13.70 10.09 0.89
CA ALA A 7 -15.10 9.65 1.05
C ALA A 7 -15.73 9.23 -0.28
N LEU A 8 -15.45 9.96 -1.37
CA LEU A 8 -15.93 9.60 -2.70
C LEU A 8 -15.28 8.32 -3.23
N VAL A 9 -13.99 8.11 -2.96
CA VAL A 9 -13.31 6.86 -3.29
C VAL A 9 -13.91 5.70 -2.51
N ALA A 10 -14.11 5.85 -1.20
CA ALA A 10 -14.75 4.84 -0.36
C ALA A 10 -16.18 4.51 -0.84
N ALA A 11 -16.97 5.53 -1.18
CA ALA A 11 -18.29 5.33 -1.74
C ALA A 11 -18.24 4.61 -3.10
N THR A 12 -17.33 5.02 -3.98
CA THR A 12 -17.14 4.38 -5.30
C THR A 12 -16.74 2.91 -5.13
N ALA A 13 -15.78 2.63 -4.25
CA ALA A 13 -15.37 1.27 -3.93
C ALA A 13 -16.54 0.44 -3.41
N PHE A 14 -17.31 0.98 -2.45
CA PHE A 14 -18.48 0.31 -1.91
C PHE A 14 -19.54 0.00 -2.97
N PHE A 15 -19.90 0.98 -3.81
CA PHE A 15 -20.91 0.80 -4.85
C PHE A 15 -20.42 -0.13 -5.98
N ALA A 16 -19.15 -0.04 -6.38
CA ALA A 16 -18.56 -0.94 -7.37
C ALA A 16 -18.58 -2.39 -6.88
N MET A 17 -18.18 -2.65 -5.63
CA MET A 17 -18.22 -4.00 -5.05
C MET A 17 -19.66 -4.51 -4.88
N ARG A 18 -20.61 -3.62 -4.59
CA ARG A 18 -22.04 -3.97 -4.57
C ARG A 18 -22.61 -4.30 -5.96
N LEU A 19 -22.13 -3.65 -7.01
CA LEU A 19 -22.55 -3.94 -8.38
C LEU A 19 -21.89 -5.21 -8.92
N ALA A 20 -20.66 -5.49 -8.49
CA ALA A 20 -19.94 -6.72 -8.78
C ALA A 20 -20.62 -7.95 -8.14
N SER A 21 -21.27 -7.81 -6.98
CA SER A 21 -21.96 -8.92 -6.32
C SER A 21 -23.12 -9.46 -7.18
N GLY A 22 -22.94 -10.65 -7.77
CA GLY A 22 -23.96 -11.36 -8.55
C GLY A 22 -23.52 -11.83 -9.95
N ASN A 23 -22.33 -11.44 -10.42
CA ASN A 23 -21.73 -11.94 -11.66
C ASN A 23 -20.20 -12.05 -11.47
N GLU A 24 -19.69 -13.27 -11.37
CA GLU A 24 -18.28 -13.56 -11.03
C GLU A 24 -17.30 -12.96 -12.06
N ASP A 25 -17.59 -13.07 -13.36
CA ASP A 25 -16.74 -12.53 -14.42
C ASP A 25 -16.68 -10.99 -14.36
N ALA A 26 -17.83 -10.34 -14.12
CA ALA A 26 -17.87 -8.89 -13.97
C ALA A 26 -17.18 -8.43 -12.68
N ALA A 27 -17.27 -9.22 -11.62
CA ALA A 27 -16.69 -8.92 -10.31
C ALA A 27 -15.16 -8.90 -10.37
N GLY A 28 -14.54 -9.93 -10.97
CA GLY A 28 -13.09 -9.97 -11.19
C GLY A 28 -12.60 -8.80 -12.05
N ALA A 29 -13.28 -8.54 -13.18
CA ALA A 29 -12.91 -7.44 -14.07
C ALA A 29 -13.01 -6.06 -13.39
N ILE A 30 -14.06 -5.82 -12.60
CA ILE A 30 -14.22 -4.59 -11.82
C ILE A 30 -13.11 -4.49 -10.79
N SER A 31 -12.82 -5.58 -10.06
CA SER A 31 -11.77 -5.66 -9.04
C SER A 31 -10.42 -5.18 -9.59
N THR A 32 -9.95 -5.83 -10.65
CA THR A 32 -8.68 -5.48 -11.27
C THR A 32 -8.69 -4.06 -11.80
N ALA A 33 -9.73 -3.67 -12.54
CA ALA A 33 -9.78 -2.36 -13.16
C ALA A 33 -9.66 -1.25 -12.10
N GLY A 34 -10.31 -1.42 -10.94
CA GLY A 34 -10.16 -0.49 -9.83
C GLY A 34 -8.76 -0.52 -9.22
N ALA A 35 -8.19 -1.71 -8.98
CA ALA A 35 -6.85 -1.85 -8.40
C ALA A 35 -5.80 -1.16 -9.28
N VAL A 36 -5.77 -1.48 -10.58
CA VAL A 36 -4.88 -0.85 -11.57
C VAL A 36 -5.12 0.65 -11.66
N ALA A 37 -6.38 1.11 -11.69
CA ALA A 37 -6.68 2.54 -11.78
C ALA A 37 -6.20 3.34 -10.56
N PHE A 38 -6.44 2.83 -9.35
CA PHE A 38 -5.99 3.51 -8.12
C PHE A 38 -4.48 3.43 -7.93
N ALA A 39 -3.85 2.32 -8.33
CA ALA A 39 -2.39 2.19 -8.33
C ALA A 39 -1.73 3.14 -9.34
N LEU A 40 -2.28 3.24 -10.56
CA LEU A 40 -1.84 4.22 -11.57
C LEU A 40 -2.02 5.65 -11.10
N PHE A 41 -3.15 5.96 -10.46
CA PHE A 41 -3.39 7.27 -9.87
C PHE A 41 -2.34 7.62 -8.81
N ALA A 42 -1.99 6.67 -7.94
CA ALA A 42 -0.98 6.86 -6.91
C ALA A 42 0.43 7.03 -7.50
N ALA A 43 0.83 6.14 -8.43
CA ALA A 43 2.10 6.21 -9.14
C ALA A 43 2.24 7.53 -9.92
N GLY A 44 1.22 7.88 -10.70
CA GLY A 44 1.16 9.12 -11.47
C GLY A 44 1.26 10.35 -10.60
N SER A 45 0.54 10.38 -9.46
CA SER A 45 0.62 11.48 -8.50
C SER A 45 2.01 11.62 -7.87
N ALA A 46 2.65 10.49 -7.51
CA ALA A 46 4.01 10.50 -6.95
C ALA A 46 5.04 10.99 -7.96
N PHE A 47 4.99 10.51 -9.21
CA PHE A 47 5.88 10.98 -10.29
C PHE A 47 5.60 12.42 -10.70
N ASP A 48 4.35 12.88 -10.62
CA ASP A 48 3.97 14.28 -10.83
C ASP A 48 4.58 15.22 -9.78
N VAL A 49 4.65 14.78 -8.52
CA VAL A 49 5.39 15.51 -7.48
C VAL A 49 6.89 15.47 -7.80
N ALA A 50 7.43 14.28 -8.10
CA ALA A 50 8.86 14.09 -8.36
C ALA A 50 9.41 14.96 -9.50
N ARG A 51 8.63 15.14 -10.59
CA ARG A 51 9.02 15.97 -11.74
C ARG A 51 9.03 17.48 -11.43
N ARG A 52 8.28 17.91 -10.41
CA ARG A 52 8.15 19.33 -10.02
C ARG A 52 9.19 19.75 -8.98
N LEU A 53 9.78 18.79 -8.26
CA LEU A 53 10.85 19.03 -7.29
C LEU A 53 12.20 19.19 -7.99
N LYS A 54 13.07 20.06 -7.47
CA LYS A 54 14.41 20.25 -8.06
C LYS A 54 15.30 19.02 -7.82
N PRO A 55 16.25 18.73 -8.73
CA PRO A 55 17.30 17.74 -8.46
C PRO A 55 18.04 18.06 -7.16
N GLY A 56 18.27 17.03 -6.33
CA GLY A 56 18.96 17.16 -5.04
C GLY A 56 18.06 17.46 -3.84
N GLU A 57 16.78 17.79 -4.04
CA GLU A 57 15.85 17.92 -2.92
C GLU A 57 15.61 16.56 -2.24
N PRO A 58 15.79 16.43 -0.90
CA PRO A 58 15.58 15.16 -0.20
C PRO A 58 14.20 14.55 -0.41
N LEU A 59 13.18 15.40 -0.57
CA LEU A 59 11.79 15.00 -0.83
C LEU A 59 11.66 14.24 -2.15
N ARG A 60 12.47 14.57 -3.16
CA ARG A 60 12.38 13.95 -4.50
C ARG A 60 12.67 12.46 -4.45
N ALA A 61 13.70 12.05 -3.71
CA ALA A 61 14.04 10.63 -3.56
C ALA A 61 12.91 9.85 -2.87
N GLN A 62 12.25 10.46 -1.88
CA GLN A 62 11.14 9.85 -1.15
C GLN A 62 9.98 9.57 -2.10
N VAL A 63 9.53 10.57 -2.86
CA VAL A 63 8.38 10.43 -3.76
C VAL A 63 8.67 9.57 -4.99
N VAL A 64 9.93 9.52 -5.46
CA VAL A 64 10.32 8.60 -6.54
C VAL A 64 10.21 7.15 -6.08
N LEU A 65 10.68 6.84 -4.87
CA LEU A 65 10.55 5.49 -4.31
C LEU A 65 9.08 5.09 -4.11
N ILE A 66 8.24 6.01 -3.60
CA ILE A 66 6.79 5.77 -3.51
C ILE A 66 6.20 5.51 -4.91
N GLY A 67 6.52 6.32 -5.91
CA GLY A 67 6.03 6.16 -7.28
C GLY A 67 6.47 4.85 -7.93
N LEU A 68 7.73 4.44 -7.74
CA LEU A 68 8.24 3.16 -8.23
C LEU A 68 7.56 1.98 -7.54
N GLY A 69 7.31 2.06 -6.23
CA GLY A 69 6.58 1.04 -5.50
C GLY A 69 5.15 0.88 -6.01
N MET A 70 4.44 2.00 -6.21
CA MET A 70 3.10 1.98 -6.81
C MET A 70 3.10 1.47 -8.26
N ALA A 71 4.14 1.79 -9.05
CA ALA A 71 4.28 1.27 -10.41
C ALA A 71 4.55 -0.24 -10.44
N ALA A 72 5.26 -0.77 -9.44
CA ALA A 72 5.40 -2.21 -9.26
C ALA A 72 4.04 -2.86 -8.97
N LEU A 73 3.24 -2.27 -8.08
CA LEU A 73 1.87 -2.74 -7.80
C LEU A 73 0.99 -2.73 -9.06
N VAL A 74 1.04 -1.67 -9.89
CA VAL A 74 0.35 -1.64 -11.19
C VAL A 74 0.72 -2.84 -12.06
N MET A 75 2.01 -3.20 -12.12
CA MET A 75 2.47 -4.33 -12.91
C MET A 75 2.03 -5.67 -12.31
N GLY A 76 2.06 -5.79 -10.98
CA GLY A 76 1.53 -6.95 -10.26
C GLY A 76 0.04 -7.16 -10.58
N ASP A 77 -0.79 -6.14 -10.40
CA ASP A 77 -2.24 -6.21 -10.63
C ASP A 77 -2.58 -6.50 -12.10
N PHE A 78 -1.82 -5.92 -13.03
CA PHE A 78 -1.97 -6.21 -14.45
C PHE A 78 -1.65 -7.68 -14.79
N LEU A 79 -0.56 -8.22 -14.22
CA LEU A 79 -0.17 -9.61 -14.44
C LEU A 79 -1.13 -10.58 -13.76
N TYR A 80 -1.61 -10.26 -12.54
CA TYR A 80 -2.63 -11.02 -11.84
C TYR A 80 -3.87 -11.20 -12.72
N TRP A 81 -4.38 -10.09 -13.26
CA TRP A 81 -5.53 -10.13 -14.18
C TRP A 81 -5.26 -10.85 -15.49
N LEU A 82 -4.09 -10.65 -16.08
CA LEU A 82 -3.73 -11.35 -17.30
C LEU A 82 -3.74 -12.86 -17.08
N LEU A 83 -3.19 -13.33 -15.96
CA LEU A 83 -3.17 -14.75 -15.60
C LEU A 83 -4.58 -15.28 -15.34
N GLU A 84 -5.34 -14.60 -14.49
CA GLU A 84 -6.67 -15.05 -14.07
C GLU A 84 -7.72 -14.92 -15.19
N SER A 85 -7.93 -13.70 -15.68
CA SER A 85 -9.06 -13.35 -16.54
C SER A 85 -8.84 -13.63 -18.03
N VAL A 86 -7.58 -13.64 -18.49
CA VAL A 86 -7.27 -13.84 -19.93
C VAL A 86 -6.72 -15.24 -20.19
N LEU A 87 -5.84 -15.74 -19.32
CA LEU A 87 -5.19 -17.04 -19.49
C LEU A 87 -5.86 -18.18 -18.71
N GLY A 88 -6.76 -17.88 -17.76
CA GLY A 88 -7.43 -18.90 -16.94
C GLY A 88 -6.47 -19.69 -16.04
N LEU A 89 -5.38 -19.07 -15.62
CA LEU A 89 -4.34 -19.67 -14.76
C LEU A 89 -4.49 -19.14 -13.32
N SER A 90 -4.03 -19.93 -12.34
CA SER A 90 -3.93 -19.45 -10.97
C SER A 90 -2.99 -18.25 -10.91
N PRO A 91 -3.44 -17.07 -10.43
CA PRO A 91 -2.62 -15.87 -10.37
C PRO A 91 -1.69 -15.85 -9.14
N TYR A 92 -1.88 -16.78 -8.20
CA TYR A 92 -1.05 -16.93 -7.00
C TYR A 92 -0.69 -18.42 -6.78
N PRO A 93 0.58 -18.73 -6.45
CA PRO A 93 1.77 -17.91 -6.67
C PRO A 93 2.13 -17.80 -8.16
N SER A 94 2.67 -16.67 -8.61
CA SER A 94 3.00 -16.40 -10.01
C SER A 94 4.11 -15.35 -10.21
N VAL A 95 4.29 -14.92 -11.48
CA VAL A 95 5.20 -13.83 -11.83
C VAL A 95 4.73 -12.46 -11.32
N ALA A 96 3.44 -12.31 -11.00
CA ALA A 96 2.89 -11.08 -10.40
C ALA A 96 3.56 -10.81 -9.03
N ASP A 97 3.82 -11.86 -8.25
CA ASP A 97 4.46 -11.77 -6.93
C ASP A 97 5.82 -11.10 -6.97
N VAL A 98 6.59 -11.23 -8.06
CA VAL A 98 7.89 -10.54 -8.18
C VAL A 98 7.73 -9.02 -8.05
N PHE A 99 6.66 -8.47 -8.62
CA PHE A 99 6.37 -7.04 -8.58
C PHE A 99 5.74 -6.62 -7.26
N TYR A 100 4.85 -7.44 -6.68
CA TYR A 100 4.31 -7.17 -5.35
C TYR A 100 5.42 -7.17 -4.29
N VAL A 101 6.32 -8.15 -4.32
CA VAL A 101 7.47 -8.21 -3.42
C VAL A 101 8.43 -7.03 -3.63
N ALA A 102 8.67 -6.63 -4.87
CA ALA A 102 9.49 -5.45 -5.17
C ALA A 102 8.89 -4.15 -4.63
N SER A 103 7.57 -4.08 -4.45
CA SER A 103 6.89 -2.90 -3.91
C SER A 103 7.30 -2.60 -2.45
N PHE A 104 7.54 -3.63 -1.62
CA PHE A 104 7.89 -3.46 -0.21
C PHE A 104 9.15 -2.60 0.03
N PRO A 105 10.34 -2.92 -0.52
CA PRO A 105 11.53 -2.11 -0.30
C PRO A 105 11.42 -0.72 -0.94
N LEU A 106 10.63 -0.57 -2.01
CA LEU A 106 10.40 0.72 -2.66
C LEU A 106 9.53 1.64 -1.80
N LEU A 107 8.33 1.19 -1.43
CA LEU A 107 7.39 1.94 -0.60
C LEU A 107 7.98 2.19 0.80
N GLY A 108 8.52 1.15 1.42
CA GLY A 108 9.18 1.21 2.72
C GLY A 108 10.41 2.13 2.73
N GLY A 109 11.21 2.08 1.66
CA GLY A 109 12.33 2.99 1.44
C GLY A 109 11.87 4.46 1.37
N GLY A 110 10.79 4.73 0.63
CA GLY A 110 10.19 6.07 0.54
C GLY A 110 9.75 6.60 1.90
N LEU A 111 9.02 5.80 2.68
CA LEU A 111 8.56 6.13 4.03
C LEU A 111 9.74 6.33 5.01
N MET A 112 10.74 5.45 4.97
CA MET A 112 11.93 5.55 5.81
C MET A 112 12.77 6.80 5.50
N LEU A 113 12.91 7.16 4.22
CA LEU A 113 13.58 8.41 3.84
C LEU A 113 12.79 9.64 4.33
N ALA A 114 11.46 9.61 4.28
CA ALA A 114 10.60 10.67 4.81
C ALA A 114 10.77 10.82 6.33
N LEU A 115 10.75 9.71 7.06
CA LEU A 115 11.03 9.66 8.50
C LEU A 115 12.40 10.27 8.82
N ARG A 116 13.45 9.83 8.12
CA ARG A 116 14.81 10.33 8.32
C ARG A 116 14.91 11.83 8.08
N ALA A 117 14.30 12.33 7.01
CA ALA A 117 14.29 13.75 6.70
C ALA A 117 13.56 14.56 7.78
N PHE A 118 12.40 14.09 8.24
CA PHE A 118 11.62 14.76 9.28
C PHE A 118 12.36 14.76 10.63
N SER A 119 12.87 13.61 11.07
CA SER A 119 13.62 13.49 12.32
C SER A 119 14.88 14.36 12.32
N ARG A 120 15.65 14.37 11.23
CA ARG A 120 16.84 15.23 11.11
C ARG A 120 16.49 16.72 11.10
N GLY A 121 15.48 17.11 10.31
CA GLY A 121 15.03 18.50 10.21
C GLY A 121 14.57 19.09 11.55
N ASN A 122 13.94 18.26 12.39
CA ASN A 122 13.47 18.66 13.71
C ASN A 122 14.44 18.33 14.86
N LYS A 123 15.64 17.79 14.57
CA LYS A 123 16.62 17.34 15.57
C LYS A 123 16.05 16.35 16.61
N GLN A 124 15.15 15.47 16.18
CA GLN A 124 14.48 14.49 17.02
C GLN A 124 14.96 13.07 16.72
N PRO A 125 15.04 12.17 17.71
CA PRO A 125 15.31 10.76 17.45
C PRO A 125 14.15 10.14 16.68
N MET A 126 14.47 9.22 15.77
CA MET A 126 13.45 8.43 15.08
C MET A 126 12.78 7.48 16.09
N PRO A 127 11.44 7.42 16.19
CA PRO A 127 10.72 6.55 17.12
C PRO A 127 10.69 5.07 16.67
N LEU A 128 11.82 4.55 16.19
CA LEU A 128 11.92 3.19 15.64
C LEU A 128 11.66 2.11 16.68
N ALA A 129 12.08 2.31 17.95
CA ALA A 129 11.85 1.32 19.00
C ALA A 129 10.35 1.10 19.26
N ALA A 130 9.57 2.18 19.35
CA ALA A 130 8.12 2.10 19.55
C ALA A 130 7.42 1.48 18.34
N ALA A 131 7.80 1.88 17.12
CA ALA A 131 7.24 1.32 15.89
C ALA A 131 7.62 -0.16 15.70
N ALA A 132 8.86 -0.55 16.02
CA ALA A 132 9.32 -1.93 15.98
C ALA A 132 8.60 -2.80 17.01
N ALA A 133 8.36 -2.29 18.23
CA ALA A 133 7.57 -3.01 19.23
C ALA A 133 6.13 -3.24 18.74
N ALA A 134 5.48 -2.23 18.16
CA ALA A 134 4.14 -2.38 17.59
C ALA A 134 4.12 -3.38 16.41
N SER A 135 5.12 -3.31 15.53
CA SER A 135 5.23 -4.22 14.37
C SER A 135 5.53 -5.66 14.79
N LEU A 136 6.31 -5.85 15.85
CA LEU A 136 6.55 -7.15 16.45
C LEU A 136 5.28 -7.73 17.08
N LEU A 137 4.52 -6.93 17.84
CA LEU A 137 3.24 -7.37 18.41
C LEU A 137 2.25 -7.76 17.31
N ALA A 138 2.17 -6.97 16.24
CA ALA A 138 1.36 -7.31 15.07
C ALA A 138 1.87 -8.60 14.38
N THR A 139 3.19 -8.79 14.28
CA THR A 139 3.78 -10.02 13.71
C THR A 139 3.40 -11.24 14.53
N LEU A 140 3.47 -11.15 15.87
CA LEU A 140 3.08 -12.24 16.75
C LEU A 140 1.58 -12.55 16.66
N ALA A 141 0.74 -11.52 16.52
CA ALA A 141 -0.69 -11.69 16.31
C ALA A 141 -0.98 -12.40 14.98
N VAL A 142 -0.44 -11.89 13.87
CA VAL A 142 -0.59 -12.48 12.54
C VAL A 142 -0.01 -13.90 12.48
N TRP A 143 1.11 -14.15 13.16
CA TRP A 143 1.65 -15.49 13.27
C TRP A 143 0.67 -16.44 13.96
N GLY A 144 0.16 -16.06 15.13
CA GLY A 144 -0.73 -16.91 15.91
C GLY A 144 -2.08 -17.16 15.24
N THR A 145 -2.59 -16.22 14.44
CA THR A 145 -3.93 -16.31 13.84
C THR A 145 -3.95 -16.76 12.38
N VAL A 146 -2.93 -16.43 11.59
CA VAL A 146 -2.91 -16.67 10.14
C VAL A 146 -1.75 -17.58 9.73
N LEU A 147 -0.50 -17.23 10.06
CA LEU A 147 0.65 -17.95 9.50
C LEU A 147 0.86 -19.33 10.13
N ALA A 148 0.64 -19.50 11.43
CA ALA A 148 0.83 -20.79 12.09
C ALA A 148 -0.06 -21.90 11.48
N PRO A 149 -1.37 -21.67 11.21
CA PRO A 149 -2.18 -22.59 10.40
C PRO A 149 -1.58 -22.90 9.02
N VAL A 150 -1.25 -21.88 8.24
CA VAL A 150 -0.70 -22.03 6.87
C VAL A 150 0.60 -22.85 6.87
N PHE A 151 1.50 -22.60 7.81
CA PHE A 151 2.76 -23.32 7.91
C PHE A 151 2.59 -24.77 8.35
N GLY A 152 1.64 -25.02 9.25
CA GLY A 152 1.34 -26.33 9.79
C GLY A 152 0.68 -27.28 8.79
N ASP A 153 0.06 -26.74 7.74
CA ASP A 153 -0.57 -27.52 6.68
C ASP A 153 0.47 -28.12 5.71
N SER A 154 0.51 -29.45 5.59
CA SER A 154 1.45 -30.17 4.71
C SER A 154 1.09 -30.10 3.23
N GLU A 155 -0.15 -29.76 2.89
CA GLU A 155 -0.64 -29.70 1.51
C GLU A 155 -0.22 -28.40 0.82
N ILE A 156 0.09 -27.35 1.58
CA ILE A 156 0.56 -26.07 1.05
C ILE A 156 2.01 -26.19 0.57
N SER A 157 2.26 -25.73 -0.66
CA SER A 157 3.59 -25.80 -1.27
C SER A 157 4.61 -24.92 -0.55
N ILE A 158 5.90 -25.24 -0.68
CA ILE A 158 6.98 -24.43 -0.09
C ILE A 158 6.95 -22.99 -0.62
N VAL A 159 6.62 -22.80 -1.90
CA VAL A 159 6.56 -21.47 -2.53
C VAL A 159 5.44 -20.64 -1.92
N GLU A 160 4.24 -21.21 -1.76
CA GLU A 160 3.10 -20.55 -1.10
C GLU A 160 3.42 -20.21 0.36
N LYS A 161 4.10 -21.11 1.10
CA LYS A 161 4.53 -20.80 2.47
C LYS A 161 5.52 -19.63 2.52
N VAL A 162 6.48 -19.60 1.61
CA VAL A 162 7.47 -18.51 1.54
C VAL A 162 6.79 -17.19 1.20
N LEU A 163 5.98 -17.16 0.14
CA LEU A 163 5.28 -15.94 -0.29
C LEU A 163 4.24 -15.50 0.73
N GLY A 164 3.36 -16.40 1.17
CA GLY A 164 2.34 -16.14 2.19
C GLY A 164 2.92 -15.67 3.52
N THR A 165 4.19 -15.93 3.82
CA THR A 165 4.91 -15.33 4.95
C THR A 165 5.50 -13.97 4.61
N LEU A 166 6.10 -13.87 3.43
CA LEU A 166 6.79 -12.67 3.00
C LEU A 166 5.82 -11.50 2.86
N TYR A 167 4.57 -11.72 2.45
CA TYR A 167 3.54 -10.68 2.40
C TYR A 167 3.32 -10.04 3.78
N PRO A 168 2.80 -10.74 4.82
CA PRO A 168 2.60 -10.10 6.12
C PRO A 168 3.89 -9.63 6.78
N VAL A 169 5.02 -10.31 6.61
CA VAL A 169 6.30 -9.84 7.18
C VAL A 169 6.77 -8.55 6.48
N GLY A 170 6.64 -8.49 5.16
CA GLY A 170 6.94 -7.31 4.34
C GLY A 170 6.06 -6.13 4.73
N ASP A 171 4.76 -6.36 4.86
CA ASP A 171 3.81 -5.37 5.35
C ASP A 171 4.17 -4.83 6.73
N LEU A 172 4.43 -5.72 7.69
CA LEU A 172 4.63 -5.30 9.07
C LEU A 172 5.97 -4.58 9.27
N TRP A 173 7.03 -5.05 8.61
CA TRP A 173 8.39 -4.53 8.85
C TRP A 173 8.84 -3.49 7.84
N LEU A 174 8.42 -3.60 6.59
CA LEU A 174 8.83 -2.68 5.53
C LEU A 174 7.79 -1.57 5.32
N LEU A 175 6.53 -1.73 5.72
CA LEU A 175 5.51 -0.69 5.53
C LEU A 175 4.98 -0.13 6.85
N LEU A 176 4.40 -0.98 7.70
CA LEU A 176 3.77 -0.58 8.96
C LEU A 176 4.79 0.07 9.90
N LEU A 177 5.97 -0.53 10.07
CA LEU A 177 7.03 0.04 10.92
C LEU A 177 7.41 1.47 10.51
N PRO A 178 7.88 1.74 9.26
CA PRO A 178 8.21 3.11 8.88
C PRO A 178 6.99 4.03 8.85
N ALA A 179 5.79 3.54 8.51
CA ALA A 179 4.55 4.32 8.56
C ALA A 179 4.20 4.77 9.98
N LEU A 180 4.23 3.86 10.96
CA LEU A 180 4.00 4.16 12.38
C LEU A 180 5.09 5.08 12.93
N ALA A 181 6.36 4.80 12.63
CA ALA A 181 7.46 5.64 13.07
C ALA A 181 7.33 7.06 12.51
N LEU A 182 6.95 7.20 11.23
CA LEU A 182 6.66 8.49 10.61
C LEU A 182 5.47 9.17 11.26
N ALA A 183 4.35 8.48 11.48
CA ALA A 183 3.16 9.03 12.14
C ALA A 183 3.45 9.53 13.57
N ILE A 184 4.20 8.74 14.36
CA ILE A 184 4.64 9.15 15.71
C ILE A 184 5.54 10.37 15.63
N ALA A 185 6.50 10.40 14.71
CA ALA A 185 7.39 11.54 14.54
C ALA A 185 6.60 12.80 14.17
N LEU A 186 5.63 12.69 13.26
CA LEU A 186 4.76 13.77 12.84
C LEU A 186 3.81 14.25 13.95
N GLY A 187 3.34 13.36 14.82
CA GLY A 187 2.45 13.71 15.94
C GLY A 187 3.15 14.44 17.09
N ARG A 188 4.47 14.24 17.26
CA ARG A 188 5.26 14.93 18.30
C ARG A 188 5.42 16.43 18.08
N PHE A 189 5.08 16.94 16.90
CA PHE A 189 5.13 18.36 16.59
C PHE A 189 3.87 18.72 15.84
N ALA A 190 3.11 19.72 16.30
CA ALA A 190 1.80 20.09 15.76
C ALA A 190 1.84 20.47 14.26
N GLY A 191 1.83 19.45 13.40
CA GLY A 191 1.40 19.52 12.00
C GLY A 191 2.09 20.60 11.17
N GLY A 192 3.41 20.49 10.95
CA GLY A 192 4.01 21.20 9.82
C GLY A 192 3.26 20.87 8.52
N ARG A 193 3.34 21.73 7.49
CA ARG A 193 2.56 21.58 6.23
C ARG A 193 2.67 20.19 5.58
N LEU A 194 3.73 19.44 5.86
CA LEU A 194 4.00 18.10 5.34
C LEU A 194 3.46 16.94 6.19
N ALA A 195 2.95 17.20 7.40
CA ALA A 195 2.46 16.15 8.28
C ALA A 195 1.22 15.46 7.72
N VAL A 196 0.20 16.23 7.33
CA VAL A 196 -1.05 15.68 6.79
C VAL A 196 -0.81 14.80 5.56
N PRO A 197 -0.06 15.24 4.53
CA PRO A 197 0.27 14.37 3.39
C PRO A 197 0.86 13.02 3.77
N TRP A 198 1.87 13.02 4.65
CA TRP A 198 2.57 11.79 5.04
C TRP A 198 1.75 10.90 5.98
N VAL A 199 0.87 11.48 6.81
CA VAL A 199 -0.10 10.69 7.60
C VAL A 199 -1.07 9.96 6.67
N ILE A 200 -1.55 10.60 5.60
CA ILE A 200 -2.45 9.94 4.64
C ILE A 200 -1.73 8.78 3.92
N VAL A 201 -0.47 8.97 3.52
CA VAL A 201 0.34 7.89 2.94
C VAL A 201 0.54 6.75 3.94
N ALA A 202 0.83 7.06 5.21
CA ALA A 202 0.96 6.07 6.27
C ALA A 202 -0.33 5.29 6.50
N VAL A 203 -1.50 5.96 6.46
CA VAL A 203 -2.81 5.29 6.51
C VAL A 203 -2.98 4.32 5.34
N GLY A 204 -2.60 4.72 4.12
CA GLY A 204 -2.61 3.82 2.96
C GLY A 204 -1.76 2.57 3.16
N ALA A 205 -0.54 2.72 3.71
CA ALA A 205 0.32 1.58 4.03
C ALA A 205 -0.28 0.65 5.10
N VAL A 206 -0.96 1.19 6.11
CA VAL A 206 -1.67 0.39 7.13
C VAL A 206 -2.84 -0.37 6.52
N LEU A 207 -3.62 0.27 5.64
CA LEU A 207 -4.72 -0.38 4.94
C LEU A 207 -4.21 -1.54 4.09
N MET A 208 -3.13 -1.35 3.35
CA MET A 208 -2.52 -2.40 2.53
C MET A 208 -2.13 -3.61 3.39
N ALA A 209 -1.41 -3.37 4.49
CA ALA A 209 -1.02 -4.43 5.43
C ALA A 209 -2.21 -5.20 6.01
N ALA A 210 -3.29 -4.49 6.33
CA ALA A 210 -4.51 -5.13 6.83
C ALA A 210 -5.21 -5.96 5.74
N THR A 211 -5.25 -5.45 4.50
CA THR A 211 -5.86 -6.14 3.36
C THR A 211 -5.07 -7.39 2.97
N ASP A 212 -3.75 -7.32 2.88
CA ASP A 212 -2.88 -8.46 2.54
C ASP A 212 -2.95 -9.56 3.62
N THR A 213 -3.00 -9.19 4.90
CA THR A 213 -3.20 -10.14 6.00
C THR A 213 -4.55 -10.86 5.89
N ALA A 214 -5.63 -10.13 5.59
CA ALA A 214 -6.95 -10.70 5.43
C ALA A 214 -7.04 -11.59 4.18
N TYR A 215 -6.46 -11.15 3.06
CA TYR A 215 -6.33 -11.94 1.83
C TYR A 215 -5.62 -13.25 2.09
N THR A 216 -4.46 -13.23 2.76
CA THR A 216 -3.69 -14.44 3.09
C THR A 216 -4.53 -15.47 3.85
N TRP A 217 -5.34 -15.02 4.82
CA TRP A 217 -6.26 -15.91 5.52
C TRP A 217 -7.40 -16.42 4.63
N MET A 218 -8.01 -15.54 3.83
CA MET A 218 -9.13 -15.90 2.96
C MET A 218 -8.73 -16.88 1.86
N ASP A 219 -7.54 -16.69 1.29
CA ASP A 219 -6.90 -17.57 0.30
C ASP A 219 -6.64 -18.95 0.90
N TYR A 220 -5.95 -19.01 2.04
CA TYR A 220 -5.74 -20.26 2.79
C TYR A 220 -7.05 -20.99 3.14
N ALA A 221 -8.08 -20.25 3.57
CA ALA A 221 -9.37 -20.82 3.92
C ALA A 221 -10.23 -21.22 2.71
N GLY A 222 -9.77 -20.95 1.47
CA GLY A 222 -10.53 -21.22 0.24
C GLY A 222 -11.81 -20.37 0.13
N THR A 223 -11.82 -19.18 0.73
CA THR A 223 -12.97 -18.27 0.79
C THR A 223 -12.77 -16.98 0.00
N TYR A 224 -11.55 -16.74 -0.49
CA TYR A 224 -11.26 -15.62 -1.37
C TYR A 224 -11.90 -15.83 -2.74
N VAL A 225 -12.54 -14.78 -3.24
CA VAL A 225 -13.04 -14.69 -4.61
C VAL A 225 -12.76 -13.28 -5.11
N SER A 226 -12.21 -13.17 -6.31
CA SER A 226 -11.97 -11.90 -6.98
C SER A 226 -13.27 -11.10 -7.15
N GLY A 227 -13.23 -9.83 -6.81
CA GLY A 227 -14.40 -8.94 -6.73
C GLY A 227 -15.16 -9.01 -5.40
N SER A 228 -14.65 -9.75 -4.41
CA SER A 228 -15.19 -9.70 -3.05
C SER A 228 -14.87 -8.37 -2.35
N PHE A 229 -15.58 -8.07 -1.26
CA PHE A 229 -15.45 -6.79 -0.57
C PHE A 229 -14.04 -6.47 -0.06
N ILE A 230 -13.18 -7.48 0.12
CA ILE A 230 -11.80 -7.25 0.58
C ILE A 230 -10.98 -6.47 -0.46
N ASP A 231 -11.31 -6.61 -1.74
CA ASP A 231 -10.59 -5.96 -2.83
C ASP A 231 -10.65 -4.42 -2.76
N ALA A 232 -11.71 -3.89 -2.14
CA ALA A 232 -11.83 -2.46 -1.87
C ALA A 232 -10.75 -1.96 -0.90
N GLY A 233 -10.17 -2.85 -0.09
CA GLY A 233 -9.06 -2.54 0.82
C GLY A 233 -7.83 -2.02 0.07
N TRP A 234 -7.39 -2.71 -0.99
CA TRP A 234 -6.28 -2.25 -1.82
C TRP A 234 -6.60 -0.95 -2.55
N TRP A 235 -7.83 -0.80 -3.05
CA TRP A 235 -8.25 0.44 -3.70
C TRP A 235 -8.16 1.63 -2.76
N LEU A 236 -8.63 1.47 -1.53
CA LEU A 236 -8.56 2.50 -0.49
C LEU A 236 -7.12 2.80 -0.08
N ALA A 237 -6.27 1.76 0.03
CA ALA A 237 -4.85 1.91 0.31
C ALA A 237 -4.16 2.75 -0.78
N TYR A 238 -4.31 2.36 -2.05
CA TYR A 238 -3.69 3.03 -3.19
C TYR A 238 -4.21 4.46 -3.34
N ALA A 239 -5.52 4.66 -3.20
CA ALA A 239 -6.10 5.99 -3.22
C ALA A 239 -5.60 6.89 -2.10
N ALA A 240 -5.45 6.38 -0.88
CA ALA A 240 -4.86 7.13 0.22
C ALA A 240 -3.43 7.57 -0.13
N ILE A 241 -2.59 6.67 -0.65
CA ILE A 241 -1.23 7.02 -1.08
C ILE A 241 -1.25 8.12 -2.15
N GLY A 242 -2.07 7.98 -3.19
CA GLY A 242 -2.18 8.98 -4.26
C GLY A 242 -2.71 10.34 -3.78
N VAL A 243 -3.72 10.34 -2.92
CA VAL A 243 -4.25 11.55 -2.27
C VAL A 243 -3.20 12.19 -1.37
N GLY A 244 -2.39 11.40 -0.67
CA GLY A 244 -1.25 11.88 0.10
C GLY A 244 -0.23 12.59 -0.77
N MET A 245 0.09 12.05 -1.96
CA MET A 245 1.00 12.70 -2.93
C MET A 245 0.41 14.01 -3.46
N ILE A 246 -0.88 14.06 -3.73
CA ILE A 246 -1.56 15.30 -4.11
C ILE A 246 -1.48 16.36 -3.00
N ALA A 247 -1.81 15.97 -1.77
CA ALA A 247 -1.73 16.86 -0.62
C ALA A 247 -0.30 17.34 -0.39
N LEU A 248 0.70 16.50 -0.68
CA LEU A 248 2.12 16.88 -0.63
C LEU A 248 2.46 17.96 -1.65
N ALA A 249 1.95 17.84 -2.88
CA ALA A 249 2.11 18.85 -3.92
C ALA A 249 1.52 20.21 -3.49
N ASP A 250 0.32 20.20 -2.91
CA ASP A 250 -0.35 21.39 -2.37
C ASP A 250 0.46 22.01 -1.21
N ALA A 251 0.92 21.17 -0.28
CA ALA A 251 1.72 21.59 0.85
C ALA A 251 3.04 22.26 0.44
N GLN A 252 3.65 21.80 -0.66
CA GLN A 252 4.87 22.37 -1.25
C GLN A 252 4.62 23.54 -2.21
N GLY A 253 3.35 23.92 -2.46
CA GLY A 253 3.02 24.98 -3.42
C GLY A 253 3.35 24.64 -4.86
N LEU A 254 3.42 23.34 -5.21
CA LEU A 254 3.74 22.88 -6.56
C LEU A 254 2.53 22.93 -7.50
N ARG A 255 1.32 23.12 -6.95
CA ARG A 255 0.06 23.33 -7.68
C ARG A 255 -0.19 24.82 -7.86
N GLY A 256 0.55 25.40 -8.79
CA GLY A 256 0.41 26.79 -9.23
C GLY A 256 1.37 27.03 -10.39
N GLY A 257 0.84 27.06 -11.62
CA GLY A 257 1.65 27.38 -12.79
C GLY A 257 2.09 28.84 -12.77
N ARG A 258 3.36 29.05 -13.12
CA ARG A 258 4.03 30.32 -13.48
C ARG A 258 4.41 31.26 -12.32
N ARG A 259 5.72 31.29 -12.03
CA ARG A 259 6.45 32.56 -12.06
C ARG A 259 7.09 32.70 -13.43
#